data_AF-A0A6U1TYM7-F1
#
_entry.id   AF-A0A6U1TYM7-F1
#
_cell.length_a   1.000
_cell.length_b   1.000
_cell.length_c   1.000
_cell.angle_alpha   90.00
_cell.angle_beta   90.00
_cell.angle_gamma   90.00
#
_symmetry.space_group_name_H-M   'P 1'
#
loop_
_entity.id
_entity.type
_entity.pdbx_description
1 polymer ?
#
loop_
_entity_poly.entity_id
_entity_poly.type
_entity_poly.pdbx_seq_one_letter_code
_entity_poly.pdbx_strand_id
1 'polypeptide(L)'
;AVFMLREVCEALSGFCRSSSHGMGISTPGRAKRGIWAGKTIVTGHNVSYSNRRTNRQFFPNVQGKFFWSDYLGKWFRINVTHHAHRCIERVGGLDEFLLYSKPQLLEESEFALKTRKTIIALWEKEHKRKFNRSKEIYHARLRQLGIDKRLEQKRWTDIQERMKWEAGLEEQVVSQKDYHPH
;
A
#
# COMPACT_ATOMS: atom_id res chain seq x y z
N ALA A 1 8.59 -16.55 9.75
CA ALA A 1 8.34 -15.11 9.55
C ALA A 1 8.26 -14.66 8.08
N VAL A 2 8.29 -15.55 7.08
CA VAL A 2 8.30 -15.19 5.63
C VAL A 2 6.88 -15.13 5.02
N PHE A 3 5.83 -15.48 5.77
CA PHE A 3 4.46 -15.59 5.27
C PHE A 3 3.69 -14.25 5.13
N MET A 4 4.14 -13.16 5.75
CA MET A 4 3.29 -11.96 5.97
C MET A 4 3.27 -10.92 4.83
N LEU A 5 4.20 -10.97 3.87
CA LEU A 5 4.35 -9.90 2.86
C LEU A 5 3.86 -10.30 1.46
N ARG A 6 3.42 -11.55 1.27
CA ARG A 6 2.84 -12.03 0.01
C ARG A 6 1.45 -11.43 -0.24
N GLU A 7 0.69 -11.15 0.82
CA GLU A 7 -0.69 -10.64 0.70
C GLU A 7 -0.76 -9.11 0.62
N VAL A 8 0.17 -8.39 1.26
CA VAL A 8 0.16 -6.92 1.37
C VAL A 8 0.11 -6.22 0.00
N CYS A 9 0.90 -6.64 -1.00
CA CYS A 9 0.99 -5.93 -2.27
C CYS A 9 -0.23 -6.18 -3.21
N GLU A 10 -0.80 -7.38 -3.20
CA GLU A 10 -2.03 -7.72 -3.95
C GLU A 10 -3.28 -7.15 -3.25
N ALA A 11 -3.31 -7.14 -1.91
CA ALA A 11 -4.40 -6.57 -1.12
C ALA A 11 -4.62 -5.08 -1.38
N LEU A 12 -3.54 -4.33 -1.58
CA LEU A 12 -3.54 -2.87 -1.68
C LEU A 12 -3.82 -2.30 -3.08
N SER A 13 -3.72 -3.13 -4.13
CA SER A 13 -3.81 -2.66 -5.52
C SER A 13 -5.22 -2.78 -6.13
N GLY A 14 -6.01 -3.76 -5.69
CA GLY A 14 -7.35 -4.01 -6.27
C GLY A 14 -8.53 -3.60 -5.38
N PHE A 15 -8.51 -3.97 -4.10
CA PHE A 15 -9.72 -4.11 -3.30
C PHE A 15 -9.99 -2.93 -2.35
N CYS A 16 -8.95 -2.39 -1.74
CA CYS A 16 -9.05 -1.24 -0.84
C CYS A 16 -8.99 0.06 -1.64
N ARG A 17 -10.03 0.34 -2.42
CA ARG A 17 -10.20 1.61 -3.14
C ARG A 17 -11.13 2.53 -2.37
N SER A 18 -10.71 3.79 -2.22
CA SER A 18 -11.60 4.84 -1.72
C SER A 18 -12.71 5.07 -2.75
N SER A 19 -13.96 5.12 -2.29
CA SER A 19 -15.10 5.41 -3.17
C SER A 19 -15.53 6.87 -3.16
N SER A 20 -14.97 7.69 -2.26
CA SER A 20 -15.53 9.03 -1.96
C SER A 20 -14.51 10.12 -1.68
N HIS A 21 -13.22 9.89 -1.87
CA HIS A 21 -12.23 10.97 -1.70
C HIS A 21 -12.39 11.99 -2.82
N GLY A 22 -12.80 13.22 -2.47
CA GLY A 22 -12.93 14.33 -3.42
C GLY A 22 -14.34 14.91 -3.60
N MET A 23 -15.38 14.38 -2.94
CA MET A 23 -16.75 14.92 -3.07
C MET A 23 -17.09 16.08 -2.09
N GLY A 24 -16.10 16.63 -1.38
CA GLY A 24 -16.32 17.75 -0.44
C GLY A 24 -17.24 17.42 0.75
N ILE A 25 -17.47 16.13 1.03
CA ILE A 25 -18.35 15.67 2.11
C ILE A 25 -17.61 15.78 3.44
N SER A 26 -18.24 16.42 4.43
CA SER A 26 -17.69 16.49 5.78
C SER A 26 -17.61 15.09 6.42
N THR A 27 -16.43 14.74 6.91
CA THR A 27 -16.20 13.45 7.57
C THR A 27 -16.93 13.42 8.92
N PRO A 28 -17.83 12.45 9.17
CA PRO A 28 -18.56 12.41 10.43
C PRO A 28 -17.60 12.14 11.60
N GLY A 29 -17.85 12.75 12.77
CA GLY A 29 -16.97 12.60 13.94
C GLY A 29 -16.82 11.16 14.45
N ARG A 30 -17.72 10.24 14.07
CA ARG A 30 -17.59 8.80 14.31
C ARG A 30 -16.49 8.17 13.44
N ALA A 31 -16.34 8.62 12.19
CA ALA A 31 -15.30 8.13 11.28
C ALA A 31 -13.90 8.57 11.72
N LYS A 32 -13.76 9.80 12.23
CA LYS A 32 -12.49 10.33 12.75
C LYS A 32 -11.87 9.48 13.86
N ARG A 33 -12.71 8.90 14.73
CA ARG A 33 -12.30 8.03 15.85
C ARG A 33 -12.12 6.56 15.46
N GLY A 34 -12.58 6.16 14.27
CA GLY A 34 -12.60 4.79 13.79
C GLY A 34 -11.80 4.59 12.50
N ILE A 35 -11.93 3.44 11.85
CA ILE A 35 -11.30 3.18 10.54
C ILE A 35 -12.39 2.85 9.53
N TRP A 36 -12.64 3.76 8.59
CA TRP A 36 -13.70 3.60 7.58
C TRP A 36 -13.17 3.28 6.18
N ALA A 37 -11.85 3.40 5.96
CA ALA A 37 -11.16 3.09 4.71
C ALA A 37 -11.79 3.77 3.47
N GLY A 38 -12.04 5.08 3.57
CA GLY A 38 -12.62 5.87 2.48
C GLY A 38 -14.08 5.54 2.13
N LYS A 39 -14.82 4.96 3.09
CA LYS A 39 -16.28 4.92 3.09
C LYS A 39 -16.79 6.06 3.96
N THR A 40 -17.86 6.72 3.53
CA THR A 40 -18.54 7.78 4.28
C THR A 40 -20.05 7.58 4.24
N ILE A 41 -20.79 8.44 4.94
CA ILE A 41 -22.25 8.52 4.82
C ILE A 41 -22.57 9.13 3.46
N VAL A 42 -23.37 8.42 2.66
CA VAL A 42 -23.83 8.92 1.36
C VAL A 42 -25.24 9.46 1.52
N THR A 43 -25.52 10.64 0.97
CA THR A 43 -26.87 11.20 0.88
C THR A 43 -27.48 10.84 -0.47
N GLY A 44 -28.81 10.65 -0.50
CA GLY A 44 -29.54 10.44 -1.75
C GLY A 44 -31.03 10.65 -1.56
N HIS A 45 -31.84 10.21 -2.53
CA HIS A 45 -33.29 10.36 -2.49
C HIS A 45 -34.00 9.00 -2.54
N ASN A 46 -35.15 8.90 -1.88
CA ASN A 46 -36.18 7.94 -2.22
C ASN A 46 -37.02 8.54 -3.34
N VAL A 47 -37.27 7.78 -4.40
CA VAL A 47 -38.10 8.18 -5.54
C VAL A 47 -39.33 7.29 -5.54
N SER A 48 -40.51 7.91 -5.46
CA SER A 48 -41.80 7.21 -5.55
C SER A 48 -42.23 7.01 -7.01
N TYR A 49 -43.28 6.21 -7.24
CA TYR A 49 -43.85 5.99 -8.57
C TYR A 49 -44.30 7.30 -9.26
N SER A 50 -44.79 8.27 -8.48
CA SER A 50 -45.13 9.61 -8.95
C SER A 50 -43.91 10.57 -9.04
N ASN A 51 -42.69 10.04 -8.99
CA ASN A 51 -41.42 10.79 -9.00
C ASN A 51 -41.24 11.81 -7.87
N ARG A 52 -42.03 11.73 -6.79
CA ARG A 52 -41.77 12.52 -5.57
C ARG A 52 -40.47 12.05 -4.93
N ARG A 53 -39.55 12.99 -4.69
CA ARG A 53 -38.22 12.76 -4.10
C ARG A 53 -38.20 13.16 -2.63
N THR A 54 -37.79 12.26 -1.75
CA THR A 54 -37.54 12.56 -0.32
C THR A 54 -36.10 12.23 0.05
N ASN A 55 -35.45 13.05 0.86
CA ASN A 55 -34.06 12.83 1.27
C ASN A 55 -33.91 11.57 2.13
N ARG A 56 -32.81 10.84 1.92
CA ARG A 56 -32.41 9.70 2.76
C ARG A 56 -30.89 9.67 2.90
N GLN A 57 -30.43 8.97 3.94
CA GLN A 57 -29.01 8.75 4.20
C GLN A 57 -28.69 7.25 4.15
N PHE A 58 -27.54 6.92 3.57
CA PHE A 58 -27.00 5.58 3.48
C PHE A 58 -25.83 5.45 4.44
N PHE A 59 -26.04 4.73 5.53
CA PHE A 59 -25.00 4.49 6.53
C PHE A 59 -24.17 3.26 6.18
N PRO A 60 -22.83 3.31 6.32
CA PRO A 60 -22.01 2.12 6.21
C PRO A 60 -22.23 1.20 7.42
N ASN A 61 -22.05 -0.11 7.22
CA ASN A 61 -22.07 -1.09 8.31
C ASN A 61 -20.79 -0.96 9.15
N VAL A 62 -20.91 -0.36 10.34
CA VAL A 62 -19.81 -0.10 11.29
C VAL A 62 -19.96 -1.00 12.50
N GLN A 63 -18.89 -1.69 12.88
CA GLN A 63 -18.86 -2.62 14.02
C GLN A 63 -17.65 -2.35 14.91
N GLY A 64 -17.81 -2.53 16.22
CA GLY A 64 -16.71 -2.48 17.17
C GLY A 64 -15.93 -3.80 17.16
N LYS A 65 -14.64 -3.74 16.85
CA LYS A 65 -13.75 -4.92 16.78
C LYS A 65 -12.46 -4.67 17.56
N PHE A 66 -11.85 -5.76 18.02
CA PHE A 66 -10.55 -5.73 18.68
C PHE A 66 -9.46 -6.12 17.69
N PHE A 67 -8.38 -5.34 17.67
CA PHE A 67 -7.20 -5.62 16.85
C PHE A 67 -5.96 -5.59 17.74
N TRP A 68 -5.08 -6.56 17.54
CA TRP A 68 -3.75 -6.55 18.14
C TRP A 68 -2.80 -5.72 17.28
N SER A 69 -1.88 -5.02 17.94
CA SER A 69 -0.79 -4.28 17.29
C SER A 69 0.52 -4.83 17.79
N ASP A 70 1.33 -5.36 16.87
CA ASP A 70 2.63 -5.96 17.15
C ASP A 70 3.66 -4.89 17.52
N TYR A 71 3.66 -3.75 16.81
CA TYR A 71 4.59 -2.65 17.11
C TYR A 71 4.32 -2.01 18.46
N LEU A 72 3.04 -1.94 18.88
CA LEU A 72 2.65 -1.28 20.13
C LEU A 72 2.40 -2.26 21.29
N GLY A 73 2.40 -3.57 21.03
CA GLY A 73 2.22 -4.61 22.03
C GLY A 73 0.91 -4.52 22.81
N LYS A 74 -0.18 -4.03 22.18
CA LYS A 74 -1.47 -3.81 22.87
C LYS A 74 -2.69 -4.04 21.98
N TRP A 75 -3.82 -4.32 22.63
CA TRP A 75 -5.12 -4.44 21.98
C TRP A 75 -5.79 -3.08 21.80
N PHE A 76 -6.39 -2.86 20.63
CA PHE A 76 -7.21 -1.69 20.32
C PHE A 76 -8.66 -2.10 20.06
N ARG A 77 -9.60 -1.47 20.75
CA ARG A 77 -11.03 -1.55 20.44
C ARG A 77 -11.42 -0.37 19.54
N ILE A 78 -11.71 -0.64 18.27
CA ILE A 78 -11.98 0.42 17.28
C ILE A 78 -13.28 0.13 16.54
N ASN A 79 -14.01 1.19 16.17
CA ASN A 79 -15.15 1.09 15.27
C ASN A 79 -14.68 1.05 13.82
N VAL A 80 -14.97 -0.04 13.12
CA VAL A 80 -14.45 -0.33 11.79
C VAL A 80 -15.60 -0.63 10.85
N THR A 81 -15.55 -0.13 9.61
CA THR A 81 -16.52 -0.52 8.58
C THR A 81 -16.24 -1.94 8.10
N HIS A 82 -17.26 -2.66 7.62
CA HIS A 82 -17.03 -4.00 7.08
C HIS A 82 -16.06 -4.00 5.87
N HIS A 83 -15.99 -2.90 5.11
CA HIS A 83 -14.97 -2.72 4.07
C HIS A 83 -13.56 -2.62 4.66
N ALA A 84 -13.36 -1.77 5.67
CA ALA A 84 -12.08 -1.61 6.34
C ALA A 84 -11.62 -2.90 7.02
N HIS A 85 -12.53 -3.67 7.64
CA HIS A 85 -12.23 -4.96 8.24
C HIS A 85 -11.62 -5.93 7.24
N ARG A 86 -12.30 -6.15 6.10
CA ARG A 86 -11.79 -7.03 5.03
C ARG A 86 -10.45 -6.55 4.46
N CYS A 87 -10.23 -5.24 4.42
CA CYS A 87 -8.95 -4.66 4.03
C CYS A 87 -7.84 -4.96 5.03
N ILE A 88 -8.11 -4.83 6.32
CA ILE A 88 -7.15 -5.14 7.39
C ILE A 88 -6.77 -6.63 7.35
N GLU A 89 -7.76 -7.51 7.28
CA GLU A 89 -7.54 -8.98 7.20
C GLU A 89 -6.69 -9.35 5.98
N ARG A 90 -6.99 -8.77 4.81
CA ARG A 90 -6.25 -9.09 3.58
C ARG A 90 -4.83 -8.56 3.56
N VAL A 91 -4.58 -7.44 4.24
CA VAL A 91 -3.23 -6.89 4.34
C VAL A 91 -2.41 -7.67 5.37
N GLY A 92 -3.06 -8.41 6.27
CA GLY A 92 -2.41 -9.27 7.26
C GLY A 92 -2.38 -8.70 8.68
N GLY A 93 -3.01 -7.55 8.92
CA GLY A 93 -3.03 -6.95 10.26
C GLY A 93 -3.32 -5.45 10.26
N LEU A 94 -3.57 -4.92 11.46
CA LEU A 94 -3.84 -3.49 11.66
C LEU A 94 -2.61 -2.66 11.33
N ASP A 95 -1.43 -3.12 11.75
CA ASP A 95 -0.19 -2.35 11.63
C ASP A 95 0.29 -2.27 10.18
N GLU A 96 0.24 -3.39 9.45
CA GLU A 96 0.52 -3.46 8.03
C GLU A 96 -0.48 -2.61 7.24
N PHE A 97 -1.77 -2.66 7.63
CA PHE A 97 -2.78 -1.79 7.05
C PHE A 97 -2.42 -0.31 7.26
N LEU A 98 -2.04 0.09 8.47
CA LEU A 98 -1.69 1.49 8.76
C LEU A 98 -0.41 1.94 8.04
N LEU A 99 0.58 1.06 7.86
CA LEU A 99 1.85 1.38 7.20
C LEU A 99 1.72 1.46 5.66
N TYR A 100 1.11 0.44 5.07
CA TYR A 100 1.17 0.21 3.62
C TYR A 100 -0.06 0.70 2.87
N SER A 101 -1.19 0.91 3.54
CA SER A 101 -2.37 1.46 2.88
C SER A 101 -2.12 2.87 2.31
N LYS A 102 -2.91 3.19 1.28
CA LYS A 102 -2.85 4.49 0.61
C LYS A 102 -3.21 5.60 1.60
N PRO A 103 -2.52 6.76 1.61
CA PRO A 103 -2.76 7.83 2.57
C PRO A 103 -4.22 8.29 2.56
N GLN A 104 -4.84 8.35 1.37
CA GLN A 104 -6.24 8.73 1.21
C GLN A 104 -7.16 7.87 2.09
N LEU A 105 -6.94 6.55 2.21
CA LEU A 105 -7.82 5.70 3.02
C LEU A 105 -7.80 6.04 4.52
N LEU A 106 -6.78 6.76 4.99
CA LEU A 106 -6.54 7.07 6.39
C LEU A 106 -6.72 8.55 6.74
N GLU A 107 -6.74 9.45 5.76
CA GLU A 107 -6.82 10.91 5.96
C GLU A 107 -8.03 11.33 6.81
N GLU A 108 -9.14 10.61 6.66
CA GLU A 108 -10.40 10.84 7.39
C GLU A 108 -10.32 10.46 8.88
N SER A 109 -9.33 9.65 9.29
CA SER A 109 -9.24 9.08 10.64
C SER A 109 -8.07 9.65 11.45
N GLU A 110 -8.40 10.47 12.44
CA GLU A 110 -7.43 11.00 13.40
C GLU A 110 -6.75 9.88 14.20
N PHE A 111 -7.53 8.85 14.58
CA PHE A 111 -6.98 7.67 15.23
C PHE A 111 -5.93 6.97 14.36
N ALA A 112 -6.25 6.71 13.09
CA ALA A 112 -5.34 6.02 12.19
C ALA A 112 -4.06 6.81 11.94
N LEU A 113 -4.18 8.13 11.73
CA LEU A 113 -3.03 9.01 11.51
C LEU A 113 -2.11 9.07 12.74
N LYS A 114 -2.67 9.18 13.94
CA LYS A 114 -1.89 9.20 15.18
C LYS A 114 -1.15 7.88 15.39
N THR A 115 -1.86 6.76 15.27
CA THR A 115 -1.28 5.42 15.46
C THR A 115 -0.26 5.10 14.37
N ARG A 116 -0.50 5.49 13.12
CA ARG A 116 0.45 5.36 12.01
C ARG A 116 1.75 6.12 12.29
N LYS A 117 1.67 7.36 12.79
CA LYS A 117 2.86 8.15 13.15
C LYS A 117 3.70 7.44 14.23
N THR A 118 3.05 6.89 15.27
CA THR A 118 3.76 6.14 16.30
C THR A 118 4.40 4.86 15.77
N ILE A 119 3.71 4.12 14.91
CA ILE A 119 4.23 2.89 14.31
C ILE A 119 5.43 3.21 13.39
N ILE A 120 5.35 4.25 12.55
CA ILE A 120 6.47 4.66 11.69
C ILE A 120 7.71 4.98 12.54
N ALA A 121 7.55 5.72 13.64
CA ALA A 121 8.68 6.06 14.50
C ALA A 121 9.33 4.82 15.14
N LEU A 122 8.53 3.80 15.51
CA LEU A 122 9.04 2.53 16.02
C LEU A 122 9.73 1.71 14.92
N TRP A 123 9.10 1.64 13.74
CA TRP A 123 9.65 0.97 12.57
C TRP A 123 11.01 1.54 12.15
N GLU A 124 11.14 2.87 12.15
CA GLU A 124 12.39 3.56 11.79
C GLU A 124 13.51 3.31 12.80
N LYS A 125 13.17 3.19 14.09
CA LYS A 125 14.12 2.80 15.15
C LYS A 125 14.64 1.38 14.95
N GLU A 126 13.76 0.44 14.63
CA GLU A 126 14.14 -0.96 14.36
C GLU A 126 15.02 -1.09 13.11
N HIS A 127 14.65 -0.42 12.02
CA HIS A 127 15.30 -0.59 10.71
C HIS A 127 16.45 0.38 10.46
N LYS A 128 16.70 1.35 11.35
CA LYS A 128 17.74 2.39 11.25
C LYS A 128 17.72 3.18 9.94
N ARG A 129 16.55 3.31 9.31
CA ARG A 129 16.35 4.02 8.04
C ARG A 129 14.96 4.64 7.99
N LYS A 130 14.80 5.70 7.20
CA LYS A 130 13.48 6.35 7.00
C LYS A 130 12.50 5.41 6.29
N PHE A 131 11.26 5.42 6.75
CA PHE A 131 10.19 4.63 6.14
C PHE A 131 9.79 5.23 4.79
N ASN A 132 9.82 4.40 3.73
CA ASN A 132 9.32 4.77 2.42
C ASN A 132 8.34 3.71 1.92
N ARG A 133 7.05 4.04 1.99
CA ARG A 133 5.95 3.15 1.60
C ARG A 133 6.15 2.55 0.19
N SER A 134 6.43 3.38 -0.81
CA SER A 134 6.55 2.94 -2.20
C SER A 134 7.72 1.96 -2.38
N LYS A 135 8.84 2.24 -1.72
CA LYS A 135 10.02 1.37 -1.72
C LYS A 135 9.72 0.01 -1.06
N GLU A 136 9.03 0.01 0.08
CA GLU A 136 8.65 -1.25 0.75
C GLU A 136 7.71 -2.10 -0.09
N ILE A 137 6.70 -1.48 -0.71
CA ILE A 137 5.77 -2.17 -1.62
C ILE A 137 6.52 -2.77 -2.81
N TYR A 138 7.45 -2.01 -3.40
CA TYR A 138 8.29 -2.51 -4.50
C TYR A 138 9.12 -3.73 -4.08
N HIS A 139 9.78 -3.69 -2.92
CA HIS A 139 10.55 -4.83 -2.42
C HIS A 139 9.67 -6.01 -2.02
N ALA A 140 8.46 -5.79 -1.53
CA ALA A 140 7.49 -6.87 -1.31
C ALA A 140 7.11 -7.54 -2.64
N ARG A 141 6.84 -6.75 -3.68
CA ARG A 141 6.53 -7.26 -5.03
C ARG A 141 7.69 -8.07 -5.64
N LEU A 142 8.93 -7.58 -5.54
CA LEU A 142 10.09 -8.33 -6.03
C LEU A 142 10.22 -9.69 -5.34
N ARG A 143 10.06 -9.73 -4.01
CA ARG A 143 10.07 -10.98 -3.24
C ARG A 143 8.96 -11.93 -3.68
N GLN A 144 7.75 -11.42 -3.95
CA GLN A 144 6.62 -12.22 -4.42
C GLN A 144 6.91 -12.89 -5.76
N LEU A 145 7.50 -12.15 -6.69
CA LEU A 145 7.83 -12.64 -8.03
C LEU A 145 9.08 -13.53 -8.05
N GLY A 146 9.79 -13.66 -6.91
CA GLY A 146 11.06 -14.39 -6.85
C GLY A 146 12.15 -13.75 -7.71
N ILE A 147 12.00 -12.47 -8.02
CA ILE A 147 12.92 -11.74 -8.90
C ILE A 147 14.04 -11.16 -8.03
N ASP A 148 15.24 -11.70 -8.20
CA ASP A 148 16.43 -11.15 -7.58
C ASP A 148 16.82 -9.85 -8.29
N LYS A 149 16.70 -8.73 -7.57
CA LYS A 149 17.07 -7.40 -8.07
C LYS A 149 18.49 -7.34 -8.64
N ARG A 150 19.41 -8.11 -8.04
CA ARG A 150 20.79 -8.22 -8.50
C ARG A 150 20.89 -8.92 -9.85
N LEU A 151 20.07 -9.95 -10.09
CA LEU A 151 20.00 -10.66 -11.38
C LEU A 151 19.34 -9.78 -12.44
N GLU A 152 18.30 -9.01 -12.11
CA GLU A 152 17.74 -8.04 -13.05
C GLU A 152 18.76 -6.96 -13.44
N GLN A 153 19.49 -6.39 -12.46
CA GLN A 153 20.51 -5.39 -12.74
C GLN A 153 21.63 -5.95 -13.64
N LYS A 154 22.11 -7.16 -13.34
CA LYS A 154 23.09 -7.87 -14.21
C LYS A 154 22.54 -8.13 -15.60
N ARG A 155 21.30 -8.62 -15.72
CA ARG A 155 20.64 -8.85 -17.01
C ARG A 155 20.56 -7.56 -17.83
N TRP A 156 20.25 -6.41 -17.21
CA TRP A 156 20.23 -5.12 -17.90
C TRP A 156 21.62 -4.65 -18.33
N THR A 157 22.66 -4.81 -17.50
CA THR A 157 24.05 -4.49 -17.90
C THR A 157 24.50 -5.39 -19.04
N ASP A 158 24.23 -6.70 -18.97
CA ASP A 158 24.57 -7.66 -20.01
C ASP A 158 23.87 -7.35 -21.34
N ILE A 159 22.60 -6.90 -21.30
CA ILE A 159 21.86 -6.45 -22.50
C ILE A 159 22.47 -5.17 -23.07
N GLN A 160 22.83 -4.19 -22.22
CA GLN A 160 23.44 -2.93 -22.68
C GLN A 160 24.83 -3.16 -23.27
N GLU A 161 25.66 -3.99 -22.64
CA GLU A 161 26.98 -4.39 -23.14
C GLU A 161 26.84 -5.16 -24.47
N ARG A 162 25.88 -6.09 -24.57
CA ARG A 162 25.56 -6.78 -25.83
C ARG A 162 25.10 -5.80 -26.92
N MET A 163 24.25 -4.83 -26.61
CA MET A 163 23.80 -3.83 -27.58
C MET A 163 24.94 -2.90 -28.02
N LYS A 164 25.86 -2.54 -27.12
CA LYS A 164 27.07 -1.77 -27.48
C LYS A 164 27.99 -2.58 -28.40
N TRP A 165 28.13 -3.88 -28.14
CA TRP A 165 28.86 -4.82 -28.99
C TRP A 165 28.21 -4.96 -30.37
N GLU A 166 26.90 -5.21 -30.44
CA GLU A 166 26.12 -5.31 -31.69
C GLU A 166 26.12 -4.00 -32.49
N ALA A 167 26.18 -2.85 -31.82
CA ALA A 167 26.29 -1.53 -32.45
C ALA A 167 27.72 -1.16 -32.87
N GLY A 168 28.73 -2.03 -32.64
CA GLY A 168 30.12 -1.80 -33.03
C GLY A 168 30.82 -0.65 -32.28
N LEU A 169 30.24 -0.17 -31.17
CA LEU A 169 30.79 0.95 -30.39
C LEU A 169 31.96 0.54 -29.48
N GLU A 170 32.20 -0.76 -29.31
CA GLU A 170 33.29 -1.35 -28.53
C GLU A 170 34.22 -2.23 -29.39
N GLU A 171 34.37 -1.92 -30.69
CA GLU A 171 35.54 -2.43 -31.43
C GLU A 171 36.78 -1.61 -30.98
N GLN A 172 37.40 -2.02 -29.87
CA GLN A 172 38.86 -1.92 -29.85
C GLN A 172 39.34 -2.94 -30.89
N VAL A 173 39.64 -2.45 -32.09
CA VAL A 173 40.49 -3.16 -33.03
C VAL A 173 41.72 -3.55 -32.23
N VAL A 174 41.83 -4.83 -31.85
CA VAL A 174 43.08 -5.37 -31.34
C VAL A 174 44.06 -5.14 -32.48
N SER A 175 44.94 -4.16 -32.29
CA SER A 175 45.98 -3.87 -33.26
C SER A 175 46.78 -5.14 -33.44
N GLN A 176 47.04 -5.52 -34.69
CA GLN A 176 47.80 -6.73 -35.03
C GLN A 176 49.21 -6.74 -34.41
N LYS A 177 49.67 -5.61 -33.86
CA LYS A 177 50.92 -5.46 -33.10
C LYS A 177 50.90 -6.10 -31.70
N ASP A 178 49.73 -6.40 -31.15
CA ASP A 178 49.59 -6.94 -29.79
C ASP A 178 49.49 -8.48 -29.75
N TYR A 179 49.52 -9.13 -30.92
CA TYR A 179 49.49 -10.59 -31.03
C TYR A 179 50.92 -11.16 -30.99
N HIS A 180 51.38 -11.59 -29.82
CA HIS A 180 52.60 -12.40 -29.68
C HIS A 180 52.22 -13.89 -29.64
N PRO A 181 52.47 -14.66 -30.73
CA PRO A 181 52.28 -16.10 -30.70
C PRO A 181 53.40 -16.74 -29.87
N HIS A 182 53.01 -17.58 -28.90
CA HIS A 182 53.91 -18.53 -28.23
C HIS A 182 54.17 -19.75 -29.12
#